data_AF-A0A1G1KP61-F1
#
_entry.id   AF-A0A1G1KP61-F1
#
_cell.length_a   1.000
_cell.length_b   1.000
_cell.length_c   1.000
_cell.angle_alpha   90.00
_cell.angle_beta   90.00
_cell.angle_gamma   90.00
#
_symmetry.space_group_name_H-M   'P 1'
#
loop_
_entity.id
_entity.type
_entity.pdbx_description
1 polymer ?
#
loop_
_entity_poly.entity_id
_entity_poly.type
_entity_poly.pdbx_seq_one_letter_code
_entity_poly.pdbx_strand_id
1 'polypeptide(L)'
;VGLAIRLDEAERRITAMTQRLRLGRTRRGPRYFEYRPAPLRVTFEADPLAFGEFRSGTSVDVVLYDFGAVSVTYHLPLEGPFSRLLDLSEILYDNALLLADSRSRVEHLLATIGEAVERPGVSDSVEDYVIFQVEECAPALAGDELCAAHARAIAQILRCERLPLSGQEVQDALSCRISFGMDDATVIDWNAGLLYGHDTDDERAVLEFANVELLEMRHLDQQLSDALDQAYEALTRRMEGRFRWPVLSDADKPRIAQLQVDSAILFER
;
A
#
# COMPACT_ATOMS: atom_id res chain seq x y z
N VAL A 1 -7.56 -3.59 -7.24
CA VAL A 1 -8.31 -3.55 -8.53
C VAL A 1 -8.94 -4.88 -8.95
N GLY A 2 -8.79 -5.92 -8.14
CA GLY A 2 -9.39 -7.25 -8.32
C GLY A 2 -8.72 -8.20 -7.33
N LEU A 3 -9.02 -9.49 -7.43
CA LEU A 3 -8.42 -10.52 -6.58
C LEU A 3 -7.04 -10.96 -7.08
N ALA A 4 -6.85 -10.95 -8.40
CA ALA A 4 -5.57 -11.24 -9.03
C ALA A 4 -5.47 -10.55 -10.40
N ILE A 5 -4.24 -10.28 -10.85
CA ILE A 5 -3.92 -9.70 -12.16
C ILE A 5 -2.94 -10.61 -12.89
N ARG A 6 -3.32 -11.04 -14.09
CA ARG A 6 -2.41 -11.74 -15.00
C ARG A 6 -1.48 -10.71 -15.67
N LEU A 7 -0.35 -10.41 -15.03
CA LEU A 7 0.54 -9.31 -15.43
C LEU A 7 1.01 -9.38 -16.89
N ASP A 8 1.34 -10.57 -17.42
CA ASP A 8 1.75 -10.71 -18.82
C ASP A 8 0.60 -10.40 -19.82
N GLU A 9 -0.65 -10.68 -19.44
CA GLU A 9 -1.82 -10.33 -20.25
C GLU A 9 -2.15 -8.83 -20.16
N ALA A 10 -2.00 -8.24 -18.97
CA ALA A 10 -2.12 -6.81 -18.77
C ALA A 10 -1.08 -6.04 -19.61
N GLU A 11 0.18 -6.46 -19.61
CA GLU A 11 1.27 -5.88 -20.41
C GLU A 11 0.93 -5.88 -21.91
N ARG A 12 0.48 -7.03 -22.43
CA ARG A 12 0.06 -7.16 -23.85
C ARG A 12 -1.05 -6.17 -24.22
N ARG A 13 -2.06 -6.01 -23.35
CA ARG A 13 -3.20 -5.12 -23.62
C ARG A 13 -2.82 -3.66 -23.60
N ILE A 14 -2.01 -3.25 -22.63
CA ILE A 14 -1.55 -1.87 -22.53
C ILE A 14 -0.70 -1.51 -23.76
N THR A 15 0.19 -2.42 -24.17
CA THR A 15 1.01 -2.23 -25.38
C THR A 15 0.17 -2.10 -26.65
N ALA A 16 -0.92 -2.87 -26.75
CA ALA A 16 -1.79 -2.89 -27.93
C ALA A 16 -2.67 -1.64 -28.06
N MET A 17 -3.07 -1.02 -26.94
CA MET A 17 -4.06 0.07 -26.93
C MET A 17 -3.47 1.48 -26.83
N THR A 18 -2.25 1.65 -26.29
CA THR A 18 -1.85 2.98 -25.82
C THR A 18 -0.47 3.43 -26.33
N GLN A 19 -0.47 4.38 -27.27
CA GLN A 19 0.76 5.01 -27.80
C GLN A 19 1.42 6.02 -26.83
N ARG A 20 0.71 6.45 -25.78
CA ARG A 20 1.16 7.48 -24.81
C ARG A 20 1.76 6.91 -23.51
N LEU A 21 1.89 5.59 -23.40
CA LEU A 21 2.40 4.93 -22.20
C LEU A 21 3.82 4.43 -22.42
N ARG A 22 4.69 4.64 -21.43
CA ARG A 22 5.99 3.97 -21.37
C ARG A 22 5.86 2.77 -20.44
N LEU A 23 6.21 1.60 -20.96
CA LEU A 23 6.15 0.33 -20.23
C LEU A 23 7.55 -0.08 -19.78
N GLY A 24 7.63 -0.62 -18.56
CA GLY A 24 8.83 -1.25 -18.03
C GLY A 24 8.48 -2.33 -17.01
N ARG A 25 9.24 -3.43 -16.99
CA ARG A 25 9.22 -4.38 -15.88
C ARG A 25 10.25 -3.92 -14.85
N THR A 26 9.85 -3.83 -13.58
CA THR A 26 10.72 -3.30 -12.52
C THR A 26 11.96 -4.20 -12.37
N ARG A 27 13.14 -3.67 -12.71
CA ARG A 27 14.45 -4.27 -12.43
C ARG A 27 15.39 -3.29 -11.72
N ARG A 28 14.81 -2.40 -10.90
CA ARG A 28 15.53 -1.33 -10.19
C ARG A 28 15.08 -1.22 -8.73
N GLY A 29 14.88 -2.37 -8.10
CA GLY A 29 15.05 -2.46 -6.64
C GLY A 29 16.41 -3.10 -6.37
N PRO A 30 16.97 -2.94 -5.16
CA PRO A 30 18.09 -3.74 -4.69
C PRO A 30 17.93 -5.22 -5.06
N ARG A 31 19.04 -5.92 -5.35
CA ARG A 31 19.03 -7.33 -5.84
C ARG A 31 18.28 -8.33 -4.94
N TYR A 32 17.88 -7.93 -3.74
CA TYR A 32 17.20 -8.75 -2.74
C TYR A 32 15.67 -8.79 -2.91
N PHE A 33 15.07 -7.87 -3.69
CA PHE A 33 13.64 -7.88 -3.98
C PHE A 33 13.33 -8.69 -5.25
N GLU A 34 13.19 -10.01 -5.10
CA GLU A 34 12.69 -10.87 -6.19
C GLU A 34 11.18 -11.03 -6.09
N TYR A 35 10.43 -10.02 -6.55
CA TYR A 35 9.00 -10.20 -6.81
C TYR A 35 8.82 -11.31 -7.86
N ARG A 36 7.98 -12.30 -7.56
CA ARG A 36 7.63 -13.38 -8.48
C ARG A 36 6.12 -13.52 -8.53
N PRO A 37 5.46 -13.06 -9.61
CA PRO A 37 6.01 -12.42 -10.82
C PRO A 37 6.50 -10.98 -10.59
N ALA A 38 7.37 -10.48 -11.47
CA ALA A 38 7.82 -9.09 -11.43
C ALA A 38 6.66 -8.13 -11.71
N PRO A 39 6.47 -7.07 -10.90
CA PRO A 39 5.37 -6.12 -11.07
C PRO A 39 5.51 -5.35 -12.38
N LEU A 40 4.37 -4.90 -12.89
CA LEU A 40 4.28 -4.18 -14.16
C LEU A 40 4.26 -2.68 -13.90
N ARG A 41 5.23 -1.92 -14.42
CA ARG A 41 5.26 -0.46 -14.32
C ARG A 41 4.77 0.19 -15.61
N VAL A 42 3.92 1.19 -15.42
CA VAL A 42 3.26 1.97 -16.46
C VAL A 42 3.44 3.45 -16.12
N THR A 43 4.14 4.20 -16.96
CA THR A 43 4.31 5.65 -16.76
C THR A 43 3.34 6.41 -17.66
N PHE A 44 2.49 7.24 -17.05
CA PHE A 44 1.56 8.14 -17.72
C PHE A 44 2.17 9.53 -17.83
N GLU A 45 2.13 10.13 -19.02
CA GLU A 45 2.30 11.59 -19.12
C GLU A 45 1.05 12.29 -18.55
N ALA A 46 1.27 13.34 -17.76
CA ALA A 46 0.22 14.05 -17.05
C ALA A 46 0.52 15.54 -16.95
N ASP A 47 -0.53 16.35 -16.90
CA ASP A 47 -0.39 17.75 -16.53
C ASP A 47 -0.02 17.87 -15.05
N PRO A 48 0.92 18.77 -14.69
CA PRO A 48 1.30 19.00 -13.29
C PRO A 48 0.11 19.38 -12.41
N LEU A 49 -0.08 18.62 -11.32
CA LEU A 49 -1.01 18.97 -10.24
C LEU A 49 -0.38 20.03 -9.34
N ALA A 50 -1.21 20.91 -8.75
CA ALA A 50 -0.75 22.01 -7.90
C ALA A 50 -1.10 21.78 -6.44
N PHE A 51 -0.13 22.02 -5.55
CA PHE A 51 -0.19 21.82 -4.11
C PHE A 51 0.39 23.06 -3.41
N GLY A 52 -0.41 24.14 -3.35
CA GLY A 52 0.08 25.44 -2.91
C GLY A 52 1.12 26.00 -3.90
N GLU A 53 2.34 26.23 -3.41
CA GLU A 53 3.47 26.64 -4.28
C GLU A 53 4.17 25.47 -4.97
N PHE A 54 3.87 24.23 -4.57
CA PHE A 54 4.46 23.02 -5.14
C PHE A 54 3.66 22.53 -6.34
N ARG A 55 4.35 21.84 -7.25
CA ARG A 55 3.74 21.19 -8.40
C ARG A 55 4.30 19.80 -8.59
N SER A 56 3.46 18.85 -8.99
CA SER A 56 3.97 17.54 -9.40
C SER A 56 4.76 17.63 -10.71
N GLY A 57 5.56 16.61 -10.99
CA GLY A 57 6.14 16.38 -12.30
C GLY A 57 5.08 16.14 -13.38
N THR A 58 5.55 16.03 -14.62
CA THR A 58 4.71 15.79 -15.82
C THR A 58 4.50 14.30 -16.11
N SER A 59 4.82 13.44 -15.15
CA SER A 59 4.62 12.01 -15.25
C SER A 59 4.13 11.43 -13.94
N VAL A 60 3.26 10.42 -14.04
CA VAL A 60 2.76 9.64 -12.91
C VAL A 60 3.10 8.19 -13.18
N ASP A 61 3.76 7.55 -12.22
CA ASP A 61 4.10 6.14 -12.30
C ASP A 61 3.00 5.30 -11.65
N VAL A 62 2.61 4.23 -12.33
CA VAL A 62 1.63 3.26 -11.83
C VAL A 62 2.26 1.88 -11.88
N VAL A 63 2.26 1.18 -10.75
CA VAL A 63 2.82 -0.16 -10.63
C VAL A 63 1.71 -1.14 -10.27
N LEU A 64 1.51 -2.17 -11.08
CA LEU A 64 0.55 -3.24 -10.83
C LEU A 64 1.23 -4.46 -10.23
N TYR A 65 0.60 -5.01 -9.20
CA TYR A 65 0.98 -6.25 -8.55
C TYR A 65 -0.01 -7.35 -8.90
N ASP A 66 0.46 -8.59 -8.96
CA ASP A 66 -0.35 -9.75 -9.39
C ASP A 66 -1.45 -10.11 -8.39
N PHE A 67 -1.30 -9.77 -7.10
CA PHE A 67 -2.35 -9.92 -6.09
C PHE A 67 -3.41 -8.80 -6.11
N GLY A 68 -3.42 -7.93 -7.13
CA GLY A 68 -4.49 -6.95 -7.31
C GLY A 68 -4.23 -5.57 -6.71
N ALA A 69 -3.08 -5.33 -6.09
CA ALA A 69 -2.67 -3.99 -5.67
C ALA A 69 -2.18 -3.14 -6.84
N VAL A 70 -2.36 -1.83 -6.71
CA VAL A 70 -1.84 -0.83 -7.64
C VAL A 70 -1.27 0.32 -6.82
N SER A 71 0.01 0.64 -7.05
CA SER A 71 0.67 1.81 -6.50
C SER A 71 0.65 2.94 -7.54
N VAL A 72 0.35 4.16 -7.11
CA VAL A 72 0.37 5.37 -7.94
C VAL A 72 1.31 6.39 -7.31
N THR A 73 2.35 6.77 -8.03
CA THR A 73 3.44 7.59 -7.50
C THR A 73 3.49 8.93 -8.22
N TYR A 74 3.47 10.00 -7.41
CA TYR A 74 3.62 11.38 -7.84
C TYR A 74 4.97 11.91 -7.32
N HIS A 75 5.75 12.52 -8.21
CA HIS A 75 7.00 13.15 -7.84
C HIS A 75 6.79 14.66 -7.74
N LEU A 76 7.16 15.27 -6.63
CA LEU A 76 7.12 16.71 -6.43
C LEU A 76 8.57 17.19 -6.22
N PRO A 77 9.16 17.98 -7.13
CA PRO A 77 10.46 18.58 -6.89
C PRO A 77 10.38 19.54 -5.70
N LEU A 78 11.37 19.43 -4.81
CA LEU A 78 11.47 20.23 -3.60
C LEU A 78 12.67 21.18 -3.70
N GLU A 79 12.44 22.46 -3.41
CA GLU A 79 13.51 23.46 -3.28
C GLU A 79 13.12 24.48 -2.21
N GLY A 80 14.11 24.93 -1.43
CA GLY A 80 13.94 26.01 -0.45
C GLY A 80 14.06 25.54 1.01
N PRO A 81 13.57 26.35 1.96
CA PRO A 81 13.79 26.10 3.37
C PRO A 81 13.01 24.91 3.91
N PHE A 82 13.62 24.18 4.83
CA PHE A 82 13.06 23.00 5.50
C PHE A 82 11.67 23.24 6.13
N SER A 83 11.39 24.47 6.57
CA SER A 83 10.09 24.84 7.15
C SER A 83 8.91 24.67 6.21
N ARG A 84 9.12 24.75 4.89
CA ARG A 84 8.04 24.57 3.90
C ARG A 84 7.56 23.13 3.77
N LEU A 85 8.38 22.17 4.21
CA LEU A 85 7.98 20.76 4.17
C LEU A 85 6.79 20.48 5.07
N LEU A 86 6.63 21.23 6.17
CA LEU A 86 5.45 21.10 7.04
C LEU A 86 4.19 21.58 6.33
N ASP A 87 4.24 22.75 5.68
CA ASP A 87 3.12 23.25 4.89
C ASP A 87 2.76 22.28 3.76
N LEU A 88 3.76 21.70 3.10
CA LEU A 88 3.53 20.67 2.09
C LEU A 88 2.89 19.40 2.69
N SER A 89 3.39 18.93 3.83
CA SER A 89 2.85 17.74 4.50
C SER A 89 1.36 17.88 4.77
N GLU A 90 0.92 19.04 5.25
CA GLU A 90 -0.51 19.29 5.51
C GLU A 90 -1.35 19.43 4.26
N ILE A 91 -0.78 19.98 3.17
CA ILE A 91 -1.47 20.02 1.90
C ILE A 91 -1.67 18.60 1.35
N LEU A 92 -0.70 17.70 1.57
CA LEU A 92 -0.73 16.32 1.08
C LEU A 92 -1.56 15.38 1.94
N TYR A 93 -1.69 15.65 3.24
CA TYR A 93 -2.48 14.84 4.17
C TYR A 93 -3.96 14.78 3.76
N ASP A 94 -4.51 13.58 3.60
CA ASP A 94 -5.90 13.34 3.15
C ASP A 94 -6.28 14.13 1.88
N ASN A 95 -5.33 14.30 0.95
CA ASN A 95 -5.53 15.17 -0.21
C ASN A 95 -6.54 14.59 -1.23
N ALA A 96 -7.71 15.21 -1.30
CA ALA A 96 -8.80 14.80 -2.19
C ALA A 96 -8.45 14.87 -3.70
N LEU A 97 -7.54 15.76 -4.12
CA LEU A 97 -7.12 15.87 -5.52
C LEU A 97 -6.28 14.67 -5.94
N LEU A 98 -5.30 14.27 -5.11
CA LEU A 98 -4.49 13.06 -5.33
C LEU A 98 -5.33 11.80 -5.30
N LEU A 99 -6.29 11.71 -4.38
CA LEU A 99 -7.21 10.59 -4.31
C LEU A 99 -8.08 10.48 -5.58
N ALA A 100 -8.65 11.60 -6.03
CA ALA A 100 -9.48 11.62 -7.24
C ALA A 100 -8.68 11.29 -8.51
N ASP A 101 -7.48 11.88 -8.68
CA ASP A 101 -6.63 11.62 -9.85
C ASP A 101 -6.12 10.17 -9.86
N SER A 102 -5.59 9.69 -8.72
CA SER A 102 -5.09 8.31 -8.62
C SER A 102 -6.19 7.30 -8.92
N ARG A 103 -7.39 7.49 -8.35
CA ARG A 103 -8.55 6.64 -8.64
C ARG A 103 -8.93 6.67 -10.11
N SER A 104 -9.01 7.85 -10.73
CA SER A 104 -9.35 7.97 -12.15
C SER A 104 -8.36 7.25 -13.06
N ARG A 105 -7.06 7.34 -12.77
CA ARG A 105 -6.00 6.62 -13.49
C ARG A 105 -6.14 5.11 -13.34
N VAL A 106 -6.40 4.64 -12.13
CA VAL A 106 -6.60 3.23 -11.82
C VAL A 106 -7.85 2.69 -12.53
N GLU A 107 -8.95 3.43 -12.53
CA GLU A 107 -10.18 3.07 -13.25
C GLU A 107 -9.95 3.00 -14.76
N HIS A 108 -9.23 3.96 -15.34
CA HIS A 108 -8.88 3.96 -16.77
C HIS A 108 -7.99 2.76 -17.14
N LEU A 109 -7.01 2.46 -16.29
CA LEU A 109 -6.15 1.29 -16.46
C LEU A 109 -6.96 0.00 -16.37
N LEU A 110 -7.84 -0.13 -15.38
CA LEU A 110 -8.72 -1.29 -15.19
C LEU A 110 -9.65 -1.50 -16.38
N ALA A 111 -10.18 -0.42 -16.98
CA ALA A 111 -10.98 -0.51 -18.21
C ALA A 111 -10.18 -1.11 -19.38
N THR A 112 -8.87 -0.88 -19.43
CA THR A 112 -7.97 -1.44 -20.46
C THR A 112 -7.61 -2.89 -20.18
N ILE A 113 -7.33 -3.24 -18.91
CA ILE A 113 -6.83 -4.56 -18.53
C ILE A 113 -7.89 -5.49 -17.93
N GLY A 114 -9.17 -5.12 -17.96
CA GLY A 114 -10.23 -5.79 -17.20
C GLY A 114 -10.30 -7.32 -17.39
N GLU A 115 -10.08 -7.82 -18.61
CA GLU A 115 -10.06 -9.27 -18.87
C GLU A 115 -8.83 -9.97 -18.28
N ALA A 116 -7.74 -9.25 -18.00
CA ALA A 116 -6.57 -9.76 -17.30
C ALA A 116 -6.78 -9.87 -15.78
N VAL A 117 -7.84 -9.26 -15.24
CA VAL A 117 -8.10 -9.14 -13.81
C VAL A 117 -9.21 -10.10 -13.38
N GLU A 118 -8.96 -10.86 -12.32
CA GLU A 118 -9.96 -11.69 -11.67
C GLU A 118 -10.87 -10.83 -10.79
N ARG A 119 -12.19 -10.90 -11.03
CA ARG A 119 -13.22 -10.08 -10.38
C ARG A 119 -12.86 -8.58 -10.40
N PRO A 120 -12.84 -7.93 -11.58
CA PRO A 120 -12.44 -6.54 -11.72
C PRO A 120 -13.27 -5.61 -10.83
N GLY A 121 -12.60 -4.76 -10.05
CA GLY A 121 -13.24 -3.79 -9.19
C GLY A 121 -12.21 -2.94 -8.43
N VAL A 122 -12.42 -1.64 -8.37
CA VAL A 122 -11.58 -0.74 -7.57
C VAL A 122 -12.13 -0.75 -6.14
N SER A 123 -11.29 -1.13 -5.18
CA SER A 123 -11.63 -1.07 -3.75
C SER A 123 -11.62 0.39 -3.29
N ASP A 124 -12.38 0.69 -2.24
CA ASP A 124 -12.31 1.98 -1.55
C ASP A 124 -11.17 2.05 -0.53
N SER A 125 -10.49 0.93 -0.26
CA SER A 125 -9.26 0.89 0.54
C SER A 125 -8.12 1.58 -0.19
N VAL A 126 -7.63 2.67 0.40
CA VAL A 126 -6.49 3.45 -0.08
C VAL A 126 -5.57 3.70 1.10
N GLU A 127 -4.27 3.60 0.85
CA GLU A 127 -3.22 4.03 1.78
C GLU A 127 -2.28 4.97 1.03
N ASP A 128 -1.98 6.10 1.65
CA ASP A 128 -1.03 7.10 1.20
C ASP A 128 0.20 7.11 2.10
N TYR A 129 1.36 7.33 1.49
CA TYR A 129 2.63 7.43 2.21
C TYR A 129 3.50 8.47 1.53
N VAL A 130 3.96 9.45 2.30
CA VAL A 130 4.78 10.55 1.77
C VAL A 130 6.24 10.30 2.11
N ILE A 131 7.11 10.37 1.09
CA ILE A 131 8.56 10.30 1.27
C ILE A 131 9.13 11.68 0.95
N PHE A 132 9.68 12.35 1.96
CA PHE A 132 10.45 13.56 1.80
C PHE A 132 11.91 13.19 1.52
N GLN A 133 12.36 13.41 0.29
CA GLN A 133 13.74 13.16 -0.11
C GLN A 133 14.49 14.49 -0.19
N VAL A 134 15.53 14.64 0.64
CA VAL A 134 16.39 15.82 0.73
C VAL A 134 17.81 15.40 0.37
N GLU A 135 18.24 15.71 -0.85
CA GLU A 135 19.57 15.32 -1.32
C GLU A 135 20.67 16.18 -0.69
N GLU A 136 20.43 17.49 -0.59
CA GLU A 136 21.41 18.46 -0.11
C GLU A 136 20.75 19.51 0.79
N CYS A 137 21.50 20.01 1.77
CA CYS A 137 21.09 21.12 2.61
C CYS A 137 22.19 22.18 2.74
N ALA A 138 21.81 23.41 3.07
CA ALA A 138 22.71 24.54 3.25
C ALA A 138 22.50 25.19 4.64
N PRO A 139 23.53 25.25 5.51
CA PRO A 139 24.86 24.67 5.35
C PRO A 139 24.81 23.14 5.26
N ALA A 140 25.82 22.53 4.63
CA ALA A 140 25.93 21.08 4.59
C ALA A 140 26.07 20.52 6.02
N LEU A 141 25.24 19.55 6.35
CA LEU A 141 25.23 18.87 7.65
C LEU A 141 25.40 17.37 7.43
N ALA A 142 26.09 16.70 8.34
CA ALA A 142 26.05 15.24 8.41
C ALA A 142 24.62 14.78 8.76
N GLY A 143 24.26 13.54 8.41
CA GLY A 143 22.89 13.05 8.62
C GLY A 143 22.44 13.09 10.09
N ASP A 144 23.33 12.70 10.99
CA ASP A 144 23.09 12.77 12.44
C ASP A 144 22.92 14.21 12.93
N GLU A 145 23.69 15.15 12.39
CA GLU A 145 23.63 16.57 12.76
C GLU A 145 22.33 17.20 12.26
N LEU A 146 21.88 16.86 11.05
CA LEU A 146 20.61 17.31 10.51
C LEU A 146 19.45 16.82 11.38
N CYS A 147 19.41 15.53 11.71
CA CYS A 147 18.40 14.98 12.60
C CYS A 147 18.40 15.65 13.98
N ALA A 148 19.56 15.90 14.56
CA ALA A 148 19.66 16.54 15.87
C ALA A 148 19.22 18.01 15.83
N ALA A 149 19.65 18.77 14.81
CA ALA A 149 19.34 20.18 14.66
C ALA A 149 17.86 20.42 14.32
N HIS A 150 17.26 19.53 13.54
CA HIS A 150 15.89 19.66 13.04
C HIS A 150 14.90 18.67 13.64
N ALA A 151 15.24 17.95 14.73
CA ALA A 151 14.42 16.89 15.32
C ALA A 151 12.94 17.24 15.47
N ARG A 152 12.65 18.41 16.04
CA ARG A 152 11.27 18.87 16.25
C ARG A 152 10.56 19.14 14.91
N ALA A 153 11.23 19.77 13.97
CA ALA A 153 10.67 20.07 12.66
C ALA A 153 10.42 18.78 11.87
N ILE A 154 11.36 17.84 11.88
CA ILE A 154 11.21 16.51 11.27
C ILE A 154 10.00 15.81 11.86
N ALA A 155 9.89 15.73 13.19
CA ALA A 155 8.73 15.09 13.84
C ALA A 155 7.40 15.75 13.44
N GLN A 156 7.35 17.08 13.38
CA GLN A 156 6.15 17.81 12.97
C GLN A 156 5.78 17.55 11.51
N ILE A 157 6.76 17.48 10.61
CA ILE A 157 6.56 17.13 9.20
C ILE A 157 6.03 15.70 9.11
N LEU A 158 6.70 14.74 9.73
CA LEU A 158 6.33 13.33 9.63
C LEU A 158 4.93 13.06 10.19
N ARG A 159 4.56 13.73 11.28
CA ARG A 159 3.25 13.61 11.95
C ARG A 159 2.19 14.57 11.41
N CYS A 160 2.53 15.43 10.45
CA CYS A 160 1.63 16.46 9.93
C CYS A 160 1.00 17.33 11.04
N GLU A 161 1.79 17.76 12.03
CA GLU A 161 1.30 18.50 13.21
C GLU A 161 2.01 19.85 13.37
N ARG A 162 1.25 20.95 13.22
CA ARG A 162 1.73 22.33 13.42
C ARG A 162 1.96 22.67 14.88
N LEU A 163 1.20 22.07 15.79
CA LEU A 163 1.32 22.37 17.19
C LEU A 163 2.65 21.85 17.74
N PRO A 164 3.22 22.53 18.75
CA PRO A 164 4.48 22.12 19.31
C PRO A 164 4.37 20.72 19.98
N LEU A 165 5.05 19.71 19.42
CA LEU A 165 5.10 18.35 19.97
C LEU A 165 5.84 18.26 21.32
N SER A 166 5.44 17.31 22.17
CA SER A 166 6.17 17.04 23.41
C SER A 166 7.55 16.44 23.09
N GLY A 167 8.49 16.49 24.05
CA GLY A 167 9.80 15.86 23.85
C GLY A 167 9.71 14.35 23.61
N GLN A 168 8.72 13.69 24.22
CA GLN A 168 8.47 12.26 24.06
C GLN A 168 7.92 11.95 22.66
N GLU A 169 6.99 12.77 22.15
CA GLU A 169 6.46 12.62 20.78
C GLU A 169 7.55 12.83 19.72
N VAL A 170 8.45 13.81 19.94
CA VAL A 170 9.58 14.01 19.03
C VAL A 170 10.52 12.80 19.03
N GLN A 171 10.79 12.22 20.21
CA GLN A 171 11.61 11.01 20.31
C GLN A 171 10.95 9.78 19.68
N ASP A 172 9.64 9.64 19.83
CA ASP A 172 8.87 8.56 19.21
C ASP A 172 8.90 8.67 17.68
N ALA A 173 8.62 9.85 17.13
CA ALA A 173 8.62 10.09 15.69
C ALA A 173 10.00 9.88 15.03
N LEU A 174 11.10 10.06 15.78
CA LEU A 174 12.47 9.83 15.30
C LEU A 174 13.04 8.47 15.75
N SER A 175 12.25 7.62 16.39
CA SER A 175 12.73 6.37 16.98
C SER A 175 13.26 5.38 15.94
N CYS A 176 12.61 5.32 14.78
CA CYS A 176 13.00 4.50 13.64
C CYS A 176 13.93 5.27 12.70
N ARG A 177 15.09 5.67 13.23
CA ARG A 177 16.15 6.33 12.46
C ARG A 177 17.28 5.36 12.12
N ILE A 178 17.68 5.34 10.85
CA ILE A 178 18.73 4.48 10.31
C ILE A 178 19.66 5.34 9.44
N SER A 179 20.96 5.16 9.59
CA SER A 179 21.98 5.75 8.71
C SER A 179 22.95 4.66 8.29
N PHE A 180 23.30 4.61 7.01
CA PHE A 180 24.29 3.67 6.49
C PHE A 180 25.70 4.29 6.48
N GLY A 181 25.79 5.55 6.11
CA GLY A 181 26.99 6.39 6.14
C GLY A 181 26.94 7.47 7.22
N MET A 182 27.82 8.47 7.09
CA MET A 182 27.87 9.62 7.99
C MET A 182 27.02 10.79 7.46
N ASP A 183 26.84 10.86 6.15
CA ASP A 183 26.19 11.98 5.45
C ASP A 183 24.73 11.65 5.05
N ASP A 184 24.21 10.49 5.46
CA ASP A 184 22.84 10.06 5.20
C ASP A 184 22.04 9.88 6.50
N ALA A 185 20.73 10.03 6.39
CA ALA A 185 19.80 9.69 7.45
C ALA A 185 18.44 9.34 6.87
N THR A 186 17.91 8.20 7.28
CA THR A 186 16.56 7.76 6.99
C THR A 186 15.77 7.75 8.29
N VAL A 187 14.66 8.48 8.32
CA VAL A 187 13.69 8.45 9.43
C VAL A 187 12.38 7.92 8.89
N ILE A 188 11.88 6.83 9.47
CA ILE A 188 10.66 6.16 9.03
C ILE A 188 9.62 6.37 10.12
N ASP A 189 8.48 6.93 9.75
CA ASP A 189 7.32 7.07 10.63
C ASP A 189 6.08 6.45 9.96
N TRP A 190 4.97 6.36 10.70
CA TRP A 190 3.76 5.69 10.23
C TRP A 190 3.07 6.46 9.10
N ASN A 191 3.16 7.79 9.10
CA ASN A 191 2.49 8.64 8.13
C ASN A 191 3.41 9.09 6.97
N ALA A 192 4.71 9.22 7.24
CA ALA A 192 5.68 9.66 6.25
C ALA A 192 7.10 9.18 6.58
N GLY A 193 8.00 9.29 5.61
CA GLY A 193 9.42 9.08 5.78
C GLY A 193 10.24 10.28 5.35
N LEU A 194 11.43 10.45 5.94
CA LEU A 194 12.44 11.40 5.51
C LEU A 194 13.69 10.63 5.08
N LEU A 195 14.14 10.87 3.86
CA LEU A 195 15.42 10.39 3.32
C LEU A 195 16.34 11.61 3.14
N TYR A 196 17.51 11.57 3.76
CA TYR A 196 18.55 12.56 3.61
C TYR A 196 19.83 11.92 3.09
N GLY A 197 20.44 12.52 2.07
CA GLY A 197 21.67 12.05 1.43
C GLY A 197 21.53 11.88 -0.09
N HIS A 198 22.65 11.57 -0.74
CA HIS A 198 22.69 11.27 -2.18
C HIS A 198 22.37 9.79 -2.44
N ASP A 199 21.87 9.51 -3.66
CA ASP A 199 21.60 8.15 -4.13
C ASP A 199 20.64 7.33 -3.25
N THR A 200 19.65 7.97 -2.60
CA THR A 200 18.68 7.31 -1.70
C THR A 200 17.60 6.48 -2.42
N ASP A 201 17.86 6.07 -3.66
CA ASP A 201 16.91 5.33 -4.51
C ASP A 201 16.64 3.93 -3.95
N ASP A 202 17.64 3.31 -3.31
CA ASP A 202 17.53 1.98 -2.71
C ASP A 202 16.65 2.02 -1.44
N GLU A 203 16.84 3.00 -0.56
CA GLU A 203 16.03 3.23 0.64
C GLU A 203 14.58 3.54 0.25
N ARG A 204 14.40 4.41 -0.74
CA ARG A 204 13.08 4.69 -1.30
C ARG A 204 12.42 3.42 -1.83
N ALA A 205 13.14 2.59 -2.60
CA ALA A 205 12.59 1.33 -3.12
C ALA A 205 12.22 0.35 -1.99
N VAL A 206 12.99 0.31 -0.90
CA VAL A 206 12.66 -0.47 0.30
C VAL A 206 11.37 0.02 0.95
N LEU A 207 11.20 1.34 1.09
CA LEU A 207 9.98 1.94 1.65
C LEU A 207 8.75 1.69 0.76
N GLU A 208 8.89 1.87 -0.55
CA GLU A 208 7.84 1.57 -1.52
C GLU A 208 7.43 0.09 -1.45
N PHE A 209 8.41 -0.83 -1.32
CA PHE A 209 8.13 -2.25 -1.12
C PHE A 209 7.42 -2.53 0.20
N ALA A 210 7.93 -2.01 1.31
CA ALA A 210 7.33 -2.22 2.64
C ALA A 210 5.87 -1.77 2.68
N ASN A 211 5.56 -0.63 2.06
CA ASN A 211 4.18 -0.12 1.99
C ASN A 211 3.26 -1.06 1.19
N VAL A 212 3.78 -1.64 0.10
CA VAL A 212 3.03 -2.61 -0.70
C VAL A 212 2.83 -3.94 0.02
N GLU A 213 3.82 -4.43 0.75
CA GLU A 213 3.72 -5.65 1.55
C GLU A 213 2.69 -5.50 2.68
N LEU A 214 2.62 -4.32 3.33
CA LEU A 214 1.57 -4.02 4.30
C LEU A 214 0.18 -4.07 3.64
N LEU A 215 0.04 -3.52 2.44
CA LEU A 215 -1.20 -3.59 1.66
C LEU A 215 -1.56 -5.04 1.26
N GLU A 216 -0.57 -5.86 0.89
CA GLU A 216 -0.77 -7.28 0.59
C GLU A 216 -1.27 -8.04 1.82
N MET A 217 -0.64 -7.85 2.98
CA MET A 217 -1.07 -8.47 4.23
C MET A 217 -2.51 -8.08 4.58
N ARG A 218 -2.87 -6.79 4.43
CA ARG A 218 -4.23 -6.31 4.65
C ARG A 218 -5.22 -6.92 3.67
N HIS A 219 -4.81 -7.09 2.42
CA HIS A 219 -5.62 -7.76 1.40
C HIS A 219 -5.86 -9.24 1.73
N LEU A 220 -4.81 -9.97 2.16
CA LEU A 220 -4.91 -11.36 2.57
C LEU A 220 -5.82 -11.54 3.80
N ASP A 221 -5.74 -10.64 4.77
CA ASP A 221 -6.62 -10.66 5.95
C ASP A 221 -8.09 -10.43 5.58
N GLN A 222 -8.35 -9.52 4.62
CA GLN A 222 -9.70 -9.31 4.09
C GLN A 222 -10.20 -10.56 3.35
N GLN A 223 -9.38 -11.18 2.50
CA GLN A 223 -9.75 -12.43 1.81
C GLN A 223 -10.07 -13.55 2.79
N LEU A 224 -9.27 -13.68 3.86
CA LEU A 224 -9.49 -14.66 4.91
C LEU A 224 -10.82 -14.41 5.63
N SER A 225 -11.10 -13.14 5.97
CA SER A 225 -12.36 -12.74 6.60
C SER A 225 -13.56 -13.08 5.70
N ASP A 226 -13.51 -12.70 4.42
CA ASP A 226 -14.56 -12.99 3.45
C ASP A 226 -14.79 -14.51 3.27
N ALA A 227 -13.71 -15.31 3.30
CA ALA A 227 -13.79 -16.76 3.19
C ALA A 227 -14.41 -17.41 4.45
N LEU A 228 -14.08 -16.90 5.63
CA LEU A 228 -14.66 -17.34 6.90
C LEU A 228 -16.16 -17.04 6.95
N ASP A 229 -16.57 -15.84 6.53
CA ASP A 229 -17.98 -15.45 6.45
C ASP A 229 -18.77 -16.36 5.51
N GLN A 230 -18.23 -16.64 4.32
CA GLN A 230 -18.86 -17.55 3.35
C GLN A 230 -18.99 -18.98 3.90
N ALA A 231 -17.98 -19.49 4.61
CA ALA A 231 -18.03 -20.80 5.24
C ALA A 231 -19.10 -20.85 6.34
N TYR A 232 -19.19 -19.79 7.15
CA TYR A 232 -20.21 -19.66 8.19
C TYR A 232 -21.63 -19.61 7.59
N GLU A 233 -21.85 -18.83 6.54
CA GLU A 233 -23.13 -18.82 5.82
C GLU A 233 -23.48 -20.19 5.22
N ALA A 234 -22.50 -20.90 4.65
CA ALA A 234 -22.72 -22.22 4.08
C ALA A 234 -23.14 -23.25 5.15
N LEU A 235 -22.49 -23.22 6.32
CA LEU A 235 -22.86 -24.05 7.48
C LEU A 235 -24.26 -23.69 7.98
N THR A 236 -24.57 -22.40 8.10
CA THR A 236 -25.87 -21.91 8.57
C THR A 236 -26.99 -22.30 7.61
N ARG A 237 -26.82 -22.07 6.29
CA ARG A 237 -27.78 -22.51 5.25
C ARG A 237 -28.00 -24.01 5.25
N ARG A 238 -26.95 -24.81 5.50
CA ARG A 238 -27.05 -26.28 5.60
C ARG A 238 -27.84 -26.72 6.84
N MET A 239 -27.75 -25.97 7.94
CA MET A 239 -28.55 -26.22 9.15
C MET A 239 -30.01 -25.81 8.96
N GLU A 240 -30.28 -24.67 8.31
CA GLU A 240 -31.63 -24.21 7.98
C GLU A 240 -32.34 -25.13 6.96
N GLY A 241 -31.61 -25.66 5.99
CA GLY A 241 -32.11 -26.64 5.02
C GLY A 241 -32.43 -28.01 5.64
N ARG A 242 -31.84 -28.35 6.78
CA ARG A 242 -32.16 -29.57 7.56
C ARG A 242 -33.39 -29.41 8.45
N PHE A 243 -33.82 -28.18 8.74
CA PHE A 243 -34.99 -27.88 9.58
C PHE A 243 -36.31 -27.75 8.80
N ARG A 244 -36.29 -27.90 7.49
CA ARG A 244 -37.48 -27.85 6.61
C ARG A 244 -37.89 -29.24 6.08
N TRP A 245 -38.02 -30.23 6.96
CA TRP A 245 -38.78 -31.47 6.68
C TRP A 245 -39.79 -31.71 7.82
N PRO A 246 -41.03 -32.15 7.51
CA PRO A 246 -42.12 -32.16 8.48
C PRO A 246 -41.93 -33.28 9.51
N VAL A 247 -42.25 -32.97 10.77
CA VAL A 247 -42.58 -33.89 11.89
C VAL A 247 -42.11 -35.33 11.68
N LEU A 248 -40.91 -35.66 12.19
CA LEU A 248 -40.48 -37.04 12.34
C LEU A 248 -41.28 -37.71 13.47
N SER A 249 -42.00 -38.76 13.10
CA SER A 249 -42.70 -39.71 13.97
C SER A 249 -41.74 -40.42 14.93
N ASP A 250 -42.24 -40.83 16.09
CA ASP A 250 -41.55 -41.33 17.31
C ASP A 250 -40.81 -42.68 17.16
N ALA A 251 -40.48 -43.11 15.93
CA ALA A 251 -39.92 -44.44 15.65
C ALA A 251 -38.39 -44.49 15.45
N ASP A 252 -37.70 -43.35 15.31
CA ASP A 252 -36.28 -43.33 14.90
C ASP A 252 -35.29 -42.86 15.98
N LYS A 253 -35.69 -42.88 17.25
CA LYS A 253 -34.81 -42.57 18.39
C LYS A 253 -33.58 -43.50 18.58
N PRO A 254 -33.56 -44.78 18.19
CA PRO A 254 -32.38 -45.63 18.43
C PRO A 254 -31.19 -45.36 17.51
N ARG A 255 -31.39 -44.73 16.34
CA ARG A 255 -30.31 -44.52 15.34
C ARG A 255 -29.43 -43.30 15.61
N ILE A 256 -29.90 -42.35 16.41
CA ILE A 256 -29.13 -41.14 16.75
C ILE A 256 -28.13 -41.40 17.88
N ALA A 257 -28.43 -42.33 18.79
CA ALA A 257 -27.50 -42.73 19.86
C ALA A 257 -26.26 -43.45 19.32
N GLN A 258 -26.38 -44.16 18.18
CA GLN A 258 -25.29 -44.93 17.61
C GLN A 258 -24.25 -44.04 16.88
N LEU A 259 -24.67 -42.88 16.38
CA LEU A 259 -23.78 -41.91 15.69
C LEU A 259 -22.99 -41.01 16.66
N GLN A 260 -23.46 -40.82 17.90
CA GLN A 260 -22.69 -40.05 18.91
C GLN A 260 -21.52 -40.86 19.50
N VAL A 261 -21.61 -42.19 19.52
CA VAL A 261 -20.54 -43.05 20.04
C VAL A 261 -19.38 -43.16 19.05
N ASP A 262 -19.65 -43.19 17.74
CA ASP A 262 -18.59 -43.26 16.72
C ASP A 262 -17.76 -41.96 16.63
N SER A 263 -18.32 -40.81 17.03
CA SER A 263 -17.59 -39.54 17.05
C SER A 263 -16.64 -39.40 18.25
N ALA A 264 -16.84 -40.17 19.33
CA ALA A 264 -15.97 -40.13 20.51
C ALA A 264 -14.70 -40.97 20.31
N ILE A 265 -14.73 -41.97 19.42
CA ILE A 265 -13.58 -42.86 19.17
C ILE A 265 -12.59 -42.24 18.16
N LEU A 266 -13.02 -41.25 17.38
CA LEU A 266 -12.19 -40.57 16.36
C LEU A 266 -11.31 -39.43 16.91
N PHE A 267 -11.42 -39.08 18.19
CA PHE A 267 -10.62 -38.01 18.83
C PHE A 267 -9.56 -38.52 19.83
N GLU A 268 -9.38 -39.84 19.97
CA GLU A 268 -8.22 -40.42 20.64
C GLU A 268 -7.35 -41.17 19.63
N ARG A 269 -6.55 -40.42 18.86
CA ARG A 269 -5.18 -40.81 18.47
C ARG A 269 -4.39 -39.66 17.88
#